data_AF-K2PYI9-F1
#
_entry.id   AF-K2PYI9-F1
#
_cell.length_a   1.000
_cell.length_b   1.000
_cell.length_c   1.000
_cell.angle_alpha   90.00
_cell.angle_beta   90.00
_cell.angle_gamma   90.00
#
_symmetry.space_group_name_H-M   'P 1'
#
loop_
_entity.id
_entity.type
_entity.pdbx_description
1 polymer ?
#
loop_
_entity_poly.entity_id
_entity_poly.type
_entity_poly.pdbx_seq_one_letter_code
_entity_poly.pdbx_strand_id
1 'polypeptide(L)'
;MSNSIVNFVAKPSFFGQKVLIGDTSRASIRGGVQAMKYPVMTEKVAMLDLYVANPRKAQEAKIMDVISTGRITVIPRIEEIRENGRVSNTFTALTFLADSVSNGGALNMDKFQKADDQLPKLNTSNGDVTELMDFEATFGDLVLLNVTTDYFRDPLTNQATSDVTGYVVTARSEKTNEVYSIEVLNVNSEVSTLAPFTKLKFKTPTARLFRDSSQSENVRVSVSLSAEDMEKVSVTAKPQETAPKPQNQDSNKQKSNNENK
;
A
#
# COMPACT_ATOMS: atom_id res chain seq x y z
N MET A 1 -8.76 -0.34 -17.45
CA MET A 1 -7.72 -0.18 -16.42
C MET A 1 -8.28 -0.76 -15.13
N SER A 2 -7.54 -1.61 -14.42
CA SER A 2 -8.03 -2.17 -13.15
C SER A 2 -7.08 -1.70 -12.05
N ASN A 3 -7.60 -0.88 -11.13
CA ASN A 3 -6.91 -0.54 -9.89
C ASN A 3 -6.98 -1.74 -8.92
N SER A 4 -6.61 -2.93 -9.36
CA SER A 4 -6.50 -4.08 -8.45
C SER A 4 -5.40 -3.79 -7.41
N ILE A 5 -5.59 -4.24 -6.17
CA ILE A 5 -4.54 -4.18 -5.15
C ILE A 5 -4.37 -5.54 -4.48
N VAL A 6 -3.13 -6.03 -4.44
CA VAL A 6 -2.81 -7.32 -3.82
C VAL A 6 -2.52 -7.17 -2.33
N ASN A 7 -1.80 -6.11 -1.96
CA ASN A 7 -1.47 -5.76 -0.59
C ASN A 7 -1.13 -4.27 -0.50
N PHE A 8 -1.14 -3.74 0.72
CA PHE A 8 -0.64 -2.40 1.03
C PHE A 8 0.09 -2.39 2.37
N VAL A 9 0.88 -1.36 2.61
CA VAL A 9 1.61 -1.20 3.88
C VAL A 9 0.74 -0.38 4.83
N ALA A 10 0.60 -0.86 6.07
CA ALA A 10 -0.05 -0.08 7.12
C ALA A 10 0.92 0.97 7.69
N LYS A 11 0.40 2.17 7.96
CA LYS A 11 1.13 3.26 8.60
C LYS A 11 1.59 2.80 10.00
N PRO A 12 2.90 2.87 10.33
CA PRO A 12 3.41 2.37 11.61
C PRO A 12 2.73 3.02 12.83
N SER A 13 2.40 4.30 12.73
CA SER A 13 1.75 5.07 13.79
C SER A 13 0.25 4.78 13.95
N PHE A 14 -0.41 4.14 12.99
CA PHE A 14 -1.86 3.93 13.03
C PHE A 14 -2.31 3.13 14.26
N PHE A 15 -1.53 2.10 14.64
CA PHE A 15 -1.92 1.17 15.69
C PHE A 15 -1.58 1.66 17.10
N GLY A 16 -0.59 2.55 17.25
CA GLY A 16 -0.01 2.89 18.56
C GLY A 16 0.67 1.70 19.25
N GLN A 17 0.70 1.72 20.59
CA GLN A 17 1.12 0.59 21.42
C GLN A 17 0.22 -0.62 21.18
N LYS A 18 0.83 -1.82 21.21
CA LYS A 18 0.15 -3.11 21.00
C LYS A 18 0.40 -4.01 22.20
N VAL A 19 -0.65 -4.65 22.69
CA VAL A 19 -0.64 -5.50 23.87
C VAL A 19 -1.21 -6.86 23.49
N LEU A 20 -0.54 -7.94 23.86
CA LEU A 20 -1.05 -9.28 23.65
C LEU A 20 -2.23 -9.56 24.59
N ILE A 21 -3.37 -10.00 24.04
CA ILE A 21 -4.60 -10.24 24.81
C ILE A 21 -5.07 -11.70 24.80
N GLY A 22 -4.28 -12.60 24.20
CA GLY A 22 -4.57 -14.03 24.17
C GLY A 22 -3.36 -14.85 23.74
N ASP A 23 -3.48 -16.16 23.80
CA ASP A 23 -2.37 -17.06 23.50
C ASP A 23 -1.91 -16.95 22.04
N THR A 24 -0.59 -16.95 21.84
CA THR A 24 -0.01 -17.09 20.52
C THR A 24 -0.27 -18.48 19.98
N SER A 25 -0.68 -18.59 18.72
CA SER A 25 -1.05 -19.87 18.12
C SER A 25 -0.61 -19.96 16.67
N ARG A 26 -0.41 -21.18 16.15
CA ARG A 26 -0.20 -21.38 14.72
C ARG A 26 -1.54 -21.31 14.00
N ALA A 27 -1.59 -20.52 12.94
CA ALA A 27 -2.76 -20.40 12.09
C ALA A 27 -2.36 -20.51 10.62
N SER A 28 -3.24 -21.09 9.80
CA SER A 28 -3.08 -21.07 8.34
C SER A 28 -3.57 -19.72 7.81
N ILE A 29 -2.72 -19.04 7.04
CA ILE A 29 -3.09 -17.85 6.26
C ILE A 29 -3.21 -18.23 4.77
N ARG A 30 -3.77 -17.32 3.96
CA ARG A 30 -4.04 -17.57 2.53
C ARG A 30 -2.82 -18.17 1.81
N GLY A 31 -3.05 -19.21 1.02
CA GLY A 31 -1.99 -19.97 0.33
C GLY A 31 -1.43 -21.15 1.12
N GLY A 32 -2.03 -21.49 2.29
CA GLY A 32 -1.62 -22.64 3.10
C GLY A 32 -0.35 -22.41 3.92
N VAL A 33 0.14 -21.17 3.97
CA VAL A 33 1.30 -20.79 4.77
C VAL A 33 0.89 -20.81 6.24
N GLN A 34 1.63 -21.53 7.08
CA GLN A 34 1.46 -21.41 8.53
C GLN A 34 2.17 -20.16 9.03
N ALA A 35 1.48 -19.36 9.82
CA ALA A 35 1.99 -18.18 10.49
C ALA A 35 1.72 -18.26 11.99
N MET A 36 2.56 -17.59 12.79
CA MET A 36 2.30 -17.37 14.20
C MET A 36 1.31 -16.23 14.34
N LYS A 37 0.17 -16.49 14.98
CA LYS A 37 -0.90 -15.55 15.28
C LYS A 37 -0.66 -14.91 16.64
N TYR A 38 -0.74 -13.59 16.69
CA TYR A 38 -0.70 -12.77 17.89
C TYR A 38 -2.03 -12.00 17.98
N PRO A 39 -2.97 -12.43 18.85
CA PRO A 39 -4.17 -11.65 19.13
C PRO A 39 -3.80 -10.46 20.02
N VAL A 40 -3.96 -9.24 19.50
CA VAL A 40 -3.55 -8.01 20.17
C VAL A 40 -4.69 -7.01 20.30
N MET A 41 -4.61 -6.22 21.38
CA MET A 41 -5.26 -4.93 21.50
C MET A 41 -4.24 -3.85 21.14
N THR A 42 -4.67 -2.80 20.46
CA THR A 42 -3.87 -1.61 20.17
C THR A 42 -4.58 -0.38 20.68
N GLU A 43 -3.90 0.77 20.77
CA GLU A 43 -4.54 2.02 21.23
C GLU A 43 -5.79 2.37 20.40
N LYS A 44 -5.75 2.12 19.09
CA LYS A 44 -6.83 2.42 18.13
C LYS A 44 -7.77 1.24 17.84
N VAL A 45 -7.36 -0.01 18.08
CA VAL A 45 -8.13 -1.20 17.70
C VAL A 45 -8.20 -2.20 18.86
N ALA A 46 -9.40 -2.50 19.35
CA ALA A 46 -9.60 -3.37 20.50
C ALA A 46 -9.22 -4.83 20.21
N MET A 47 -9.53 -5.33 19.01
CA MET A 47 -9.21 -6.68 18.57
C MET A 47 -8.56 -6.69 17.20
N LEU A 48 -7.29 -7.09 17.15
CA LEU A 48 -6.51 -7.24 15.93
C LEU A 48 -5.73 -8.56 15.97
N ASP A 49 -5.85 -9.34 14.91
CA ASP A 49 -5.03 -10.54 14.73
C ASP A 49 -3.84 -10.18 13.82
N LEU A 50 -2.64 -10.21 14.40
CA LEU A 50 -1.38 -10.06 13.68
C LEU A 50 -0.77 -11.41 13.38
N TYR A 51 -0.20 -11.57 12.20
CA TYR A 51 0.42 -12.83 11.78
C TYR A 51 1.87 -12.61 11.40
N VAL A 52 2.76 -13.49 11.87
CA VAL A 52 4.18 -13.51 11.50
C VAL A 52 4.47 -14.81 10.78
N ALA A 53 4.72 -14.73 9.47
CA ALA A 53 4.95 -15.92 8.64
C ALA A 53 6.33 -16.56 8.88
N ASN A 54 7.34 -15.78 9.28
CA ASN A 54 8.68 -16.29 9.56
C ASN A 54 8.83 -16.63 11.06
N PRO A 55 8.92 -17.91 11.45
CA PRO A 55 9.01 -18.30 12.86
C PRO A 55 10.25 -17.75 13.57
N ARG A 56 11.35 -17.51 12.85
CA ARG A 56 12.59 -16.95 13.44
C ARG A 56 12.44 -15.48 13.85
N LYS A 57 11.40 -14.81 13.35
CA LYS A 57 11.08 -13.41 13.66
C LYS A 57 9.85 -13.27 14.54
N ALA A 58 9.33 -14.40 15.06
CA ALA A 58 8.16 -14.46 15.91
C ALA A 58 8.60 -14.76 17.34
N GLN A 59 8.90 -13.73 18.14
CA GLN A 59 9.27 -13.93 19.55
C GLN A 59 8.08 -14.35 20.40
N GLU A 60 8.34 -15.20 21.40
CA GLU A 60 7.33 -15.56 22.39
C GLU A 60 6.98 -14.35 23.27
N ALA A 61 5.68 -14.19 23.54
CA ALA A 61 5.14 -13.16 24.40
C ALA A 61 4.03 -13.76 25.25
N LYS A 62 3.90 -13.26 26.49
CA LYS A 62 2.83 -13.65 27.41
C LYS A 62 1.65 -12.70 27.26
N ILE A 63 0.47 -13.17 27.66
CA ILE A 63 -0.72 -12.32 27.74
C ILE A 63 -0.39 -11.13 28.64
N MET A 64 -0.82 -9.93 28.24
CA MET A 64 -0.46 -8.62 28.82
C MET A 64 0.96 -8.12 28.54
N ASP A 65 1.76 -8.80 27.72
CA ASP A 65 3.02 -8.21 27.26
C ASP A 65 2.76 -7.14 26.18
N VAL A 66 3.54 -6.06 26.22
CA VAL A 66 3.67 -5.12 25.11
C VAL A 66 4.44 -5.81 24.00
N ILE A 67 3.94 -5.71 22.77
CA ILE A 67 4.67 -6.23 21.61
C ILE A 67 5.03 -5.10 20.65
N SER A 68 6.25 -5.18 20.11
CA SER A 68 6.71 -4.35 19.01
C SER A 68 6.70 -5.14 17.72
N THR A 69 6.22 -4.54 16.65
CA THR A 69 6.19 -5.15 15.32
C THR A 69 7.11 -4.39 14.38
N GLY A 70 7.75 -5.08 13.46
CA GLY A 70 8.28 -4.40 12.27
C GLY A 70 7.15 -4.06 11.29
N ARG A 71 7.47 -4.00 9.99
CA ARG A 71 6.52 -3.51 8.98
C ARG A 71 5.30 -4.42 8.90
N ILE A 72 4.11 -3.83 8.96
CA ILE A 72 2.83 -4.52 8.78
C ILE A 72 2.36 -4.36 7.34
N THR A 73 2.28 -5.48 6.62
CA THR A 73 1.67 -5.59 5.30
C THR A 73 0.23 -6.08 5.45
N VAL A 74 -0.71 -5.36 4.86
CA VAL A 74 -2.13 -5.69 4.88
C VAL A 74 -2.51 -6.36 3.57
N ILE A 75 -3.11 -7.55 3.68
CA ILE A 75 -3.65 -8.29 2.54
C ILE A 75 -5.17 -8.19 2.58
N PRO A 76 -5.79 -7.41 1.70
CA PRO A 76 -7.22 -7.40 1.58
C PRO A 76 -7.73 -8.67 0.90
N ARG A 77 -8.88 -9.16 1.33
CA ARG A 77 -9.56 -10.33 0.76
C ARG A 77 -11.06 -10.10 0.73
N ILE A 78 -11.75 -10.82 -0.14
CA ILE A 78 -13.20 -10.93 -0.07
C ILE A 78 -13.54 -12.11 0.84
N GLU A 79 -14.33 -11.83 1.86
CA GLU A 79 -14.87 -12.82 2.78
C GLU A 79 -16.35 -13.01 2.48
N GLU A 80 -16.79 -14.26 2.46
CA GLU A 80 -18.16 -14.65 2.16
C GLU A 80 -18.88 -15.03 3.45
N ILE A 81 -20.05 -14.44 3.66
CA ILE A 81 -21.01 -14.90 4.65
C ILE A 81 -21.88 -15.94 3.97
N ARG A 82 -21.96 -17.14 4.55
CA ARG A 82 -22.77 -18.24 4.03
C ARG A 82 -23.90 -18.55 4.98
N GLU A 83 -25.11 -18.58 4.43
CA GLU A 83 -26.33 -19.02 5.11
C GLU A 83 -26.86 -20.24 4.37
N ASN A 84 -27.07 -21.35 5.10
CA ASN A 84 -27.56 -22.62 4.52
C ASN A 84 -26.71 -23.10 3.31
N GLY A 85 -25.39 -22.91 3.37
CA GLY A 85 -24.46 -23.31 2.31
C GLY A 85 -24.41 -22.37 1.09
N ARG A 86 -25.28 -21.36 1.02
CA ARG A 86 -25.29 -20.34 -0.04
C ARG A 86 -24.62 -19.07 0.44
N VAL A 87 -23.90 -18.38 -0.43
CA VAL A 87 -23.32 -17.07 -0.12
C VAL A 87 -24.47 -16.05 0.02
N SER A 88 -24.70 -15.54 1.23
CA SER A 88 -25.72 -14.52 1.52
C SER A 88 -25.16 -13.10 1.40
N ASN A 89 -23.87 -12.91 1.70
CA ASN A 89 -23.20 -11.62 1.58
C ASN A 89 -21.70 -11.78 1.34
N THR A 90 -21.04 -10.73 0.83
CA THR A 90 -19.59 -10.66 0.69
C THR A 90 -19.09 -9.31 1.13
N PHE A 91 -17.98 -9.26 1.88
CA PHE A 91 -17.37 -8.01 2.32
C PHE A 91 -15.84 -8.08 2.21
N THR A 92 -15.19 -6.92 2.19
CA THR A 92 -13.72 -6.86 2.23
C THR A 92 -13.24 -7.05 3.67
N ALA A 93 -12.38 -8.03 3.87
CA ALA A 93 -11.68 -8.31 5.12
C ALA A 93 -10.17 -8.07 4.95
N LEU A 94 -9.49 -7.77 6.06
CA LEU A 94 -8.05 -7.46 6.06
C LEU A 94 -7.29 -8.52 6.87
N THR A 95 -6.17 -8.99 6.31
CA THR A 95 -5.21 -9.84 7.03
C THR A 95 -3.94 -9.03 7.28
N PHE A 96 -3.47 -8.98 8.52
CA PHE A 96 -2.32 -8.16 8.91
C PHE A 96 -1.08 -9.03 9.11
N LEU A 97 -0.11 -8.91 8.21
CA LEU A 97 1.16 -9.63 8.28
C LEU A 97 2.26 -8.72 8.80
N ALA A 98 2.77 -9.00 10.00
CA ALA A 98 3.98 -8.35 10.50
C ALA A 98 5.22 -9.12 10.02
N ASP A 99 6.26 -8.41 9.59
CA ASP A 99 7.53 -9.04 9.22
C ASP A 99 8.28 -9.67 10.42
N SER A 100 7.95 -9.20 11.62
CA SER A 100 8.56 -9.55 12.90
C SER A 100 7.69 -9.11 14.06
N VAL A 101 7.79 -9.83 15.17
CA VAL A 101 7.28 -9.46 16.49
C VAL A 101 8.40 -9.62 17.50
N SER A 102 8.53 -8.63 18.38
CA SER A 102 9.47 -8.60 19.50
C SER A 102 8.75 -8.30 20.80
N ASN A 103 9.14 -8.99 21.87
CA ASN A 103 8.54 -8.85 23.18
C ASN A 103 9.13 -7.62 23.89
N GLY A 104 8.26 -6.66 24.24
CA GLY A 104 8.60 -5.44 24.98
C GLY A 104 8.49 -5.56 26.50
N GLY A 105 8.13 -6.74 27.02
CA GLY A 105 7.89 -7.01 28.42
C GLY A 105 6.48 -6.70 28.89
N ALA A 106 6.23 -6.88 30.18
CA ALA A 106 4.92 -6.70 30.79
C ALA A 106 4.40 -5.26 30.61
N LEU A 107 3.10 -5.14 30.29
CA LEU A 107 2.42 -3.85 30.20
C LEU A 107 2.46 -3.10 31.54
N ASN A 108 2.87 -1.83 31.48
CA ASN A 108 2.64 -0.91 32.58
C ASN A 108 1.19 -0.37 32.46
N MET A 109 0.29 -0.88 33.30
CA MET A 109 -1.13 -0.51 33.27
C MET A 109 -1.37 0.98 33.53
N ASP A 110 -0.53 1.64 34.33
CA ASP A 110 -0.64 3.07 34.63
C ASP A 110 -0.31 3.95 33.43
N LYS A 111 0.36 3.39 32.42
CA LYS A 111 0.80 4.09 31.20
C LYS A 111 0.01 3.67 29.96
N PHE A 112 -0.82 2.64 30.04
CA PHE A 112 -1.61 2.19 28.89
C PHE A 112 -2.80 3.13 28.69
N GLN A 113 -2.85 3.80 27.55
CA GLN A 113 -3.98 4.64 27.16
C GLN A 113 -4.62 4.06 25.90
N LYS A 114 -5.88 3.66 26.02
CA LYS A 114 -6.71 3.39 24.85
C LYS A 114 -7.23 4.72 24.29
N ALA A 115 -7.46 4.79 22.98
CA ALA A 115 -8.18 5.90 22.40
C ALA A 115 -9.65 5.89 22.88
N ASP A 116 -10.25 7.07 23.05
CA ASP A 116 -11.66 7.19 23.41
C ASP A 116 -12.56 6.52 22.36
N ASP A 117 -12.23 6.73 21.08
CA ASP A 117 -12.90 6.14 19.91
C ASP A 117 -12.18 4.87 19.40
N GLN A 118 -11.83 3.96 20.30
CA GLN A 118 -11.20 2.69 19.92
C GLN A 118 -12.14 1.84 19.06
N LEU A 119 -11.67 1.44 17.87
CA LEU A 119 -12.42 0.57 16.96
C LEU A 119 -12.52 -0.83 17.56
N PRO A 120 -13.70 -1.47 17.63
CA PRO A 120 -13.82 -2.82 18.20
C PRO A 120 -13.03 -3.85 17.37
N LYS A 121 -13.04 -3.71 16.05
CA LYS A 121 -12.25 -4.50 15.09
C LYS A 121 -12.06 -3.68 13.81
N LEU A 122 -10.96 -3.92 13.10
CA LEU A 122 -10.79 -3.39 11.74
C LEU A 122 -11.63 -4.21 10.75
N ASN A 123 -12.80 -3.67 10.43
CA ASN A 123 -13.62 -4.11 9.31
C ASN A 123 -13.69 -2.95 8.32
N THR A 124 -13.42 -3.18 7.03
CA THR A 124 -13.57 -2.16 6.00
C THR A 124 -15.01 -2.15 5.48
N SER A 125 -16.00 -2.01 6.37
CA SER A 125 -17.43 -2.06 6.03
C SER A 125 -17.82 -1.04 4.94
N ASN A 126 -17.09 0.06 4.83
CA ASN A 126 -17.22 1.09 3.79
C ASN A 126 -16.02 1.14 2.82
N GLY A 127 -15.07 0.20 2.95
CA GLY A 127 -13.84 0.16 2.16
C GLY A 127 -12.74 1.12 2.58
N ASP A 128 -12.99 2.10 3.47
CA ASP A 128 -12.02 3.17 3.72
C ASP A 128 -10.77 2.66 4.47
N VAL A 129 -9.61 2.93 3.88
CA VAL A 129 -8.29 2.58 4.42
C VAL A 129 -7.36 3.78 4.47
N THR A 130 -7.87 4.99 4.28
CA THR A 130 -7.11 6.24 4.19
C THR A 130 -6.15 6.43 5.38
N GLU A 131 -6.64 6.31 6.61
CA GLU A 131 -5.82 6.51 7.79
C GLU A 131 -4.87 5.35 8.07
N LEU A 132 -5.24 4.14 7.65
CA LEU A 132 -4.49 2.91 7.85
C LEU A 132 -3.34 2.79 6.85
N MET A 133 -3.54 3.19 5.60
CA MET A 133 -2.58 2.99 4.52
C MET A 133 -1.42 3.98 4.63
N ASP A 134 -0.21 3.46 4.49
CA ASP A 134 0.98 4.25 4.22
C ASP A 134 1.15 4.36 2.70
N PHE A 135 0.70 5.47 2.11
CA PHE A 135 0.70 5.64 0.65
C PHE A 135 2.11 5.67 0.08
N GLU A 136 3.07 6.32 0.75
CA GLU A 136 4.46 6.36 0.29
C GLU A 136 5.11 4.97 0.42
N ALA A 137 4.91 4.28 1.54
CA ALA A 137 5.43 2.92 1.69
C ALA A 137 4.68 1.89 0.83
N THR A 138 3.48 2.16 0.34
CA THR A 138 2.72 1.26 -0.54
C THR A 138 3.09 1.48 -2.00
N PHE A 139 3.03 2.73 -2.48
CA PHE A 139 3.16 3.05 -3.90
C PHE A 139 4.53 3.64 -4.28
N GLY A 140 5.29 4.19 -3.34
CA GLY A 140 6.50 4.94 -3.65
C GLY A 140 6.21 6.19 -4.50
N ASP A 141 7.19 6.62 -5.28
CA ASP A 141 6.97 7.66 -6.29
C ASP A 141 6.06 7.13 -7.41
N LEU A 142 5.25 8.03 -7.96
CA LEU A 142 4.35 7.75 -9.07
C LEU A 142 4.88 8.40 -10.35
N VAL A 143 5.02 7.64 -11.42
CA VAL A 143 5.45 8.14 -12.72
C VAL A 143 4.22 8.48 -13.54
N LEU A 144 4.03 9.78 -13.84
CA LEU A 144 2.91 10.27 -14.63
C LEU A 144 2.90 9.64 -16.04
N LEU A 145 1.76 9.14 -16.50
CA LEU A 145 1.58 8.63 -17.85
C LEU A 145 0.63 9.51 -18.66
N ASN A 146 -0.51 9.88 -18.06
CA ASN A 146 -1.53 10.70 -18.71
C ASN A 146 -2.35 11.48 -17.67
N VAL A 147 -2.95 12.59 -18.08
CA VAL A 147 -3.96 13.33 -17.31
C VAL A 147 -5.18 13.54 -18.19
N THR A 148 -6.36 13.22 -17.67
CA THR A 148 -7.65 13.51 -18.30
C THR A 148 -8.39 14.51 -17.43
N THR A 149 -8.93 15.57 -18.03
CA THR A 149 -9.78 16.53 -17.32
C THR A 149 -11.18 15.94 -17.14
N ASP A 150 -11.68 15.99 -15.90
CA ASP A 150 -13.07 15.66 -15.61
C ASP A 150 -13.91 16.94 -15.62
N TYR A 151 -15.03 16.86 -16.32
CA TYR A 151 -15.98 17.96 -16.45
C TYR A 151 -17.29 17.62 -15.75
N PHE A 152 -17.91 18.64 -15.17
CA PHE A 152 -19.25 18.56 -14.62
C PHE A 152 -20.22 18.13 -15.73
N ARG A 153 -21.09 17.17 -15.43
CA ARG A 153 -22.15 16.74 -16.35
C ARG A 153 -23.47 17.33 -15.89
N ASP A 154 -24.18 17.95 -16.81
CA ASP A 154 -25.54 18.44 -16.55
C ASP A 154 -26.42 17.25 -16.10
N PRO A 155 -27.08 17.32 -14.94
CA PRO A 155 -27.83 16.19 -14.38
C PRO A 155 -29.12 15.86 -15.17
N LEU A 156 -29.63 16.78 -15.98
CA LEU A 156 -30.83 16.59 -16.81
C LEU A 156 -30.48 16.03 -18.20
N THR A 157 -29.35 16.44 -18.77
CA THR A 157 -28.96 16.05 -20.15
C THR A 157 -27.81 15.05 -20.23
N ASN A 158 -27.09 14.84 -19.12
CA ASN A 158 -25.87 14.04 -19.00
C ASN A 158 -24.72 14.46 -19.95
N GLN A 159 -24.82 15.65 -20.55
CA GLN A 159 -23.77 16.23 -21.38
C GLN A 159 -22.70 16.88 -20.50
N ALA A 160 -21.43 16.72 -20.89
CA ALA A 160 -20.33 17.40 -20.23
C ALA A 160 -20.42 18.91 -20.50
N THR A 161 -20.29 19.69 -19.44
CA THR A 161 -20.21 21.15 -19.48
C THR A 161 -18.75 21.59 -19.65
N SER A 162 -18.50 22.91 -19.66
CA SER A 162 -17.15 23.47 -19.61
C SER A 162 -16.54 23.50 -18.22
N ASP A 163 -17.32 23.20 -17.18
CA ASP A 163 -16.89 23.39 -15.79
C ASP A 163 -16.07 22.18 -15.35
N VAL A 164 -14.82 22.41 -14.95
CA VAL A 164 -13.90 21.37 -14.50
C VAL A 164 -14.26 20.96 -13.07
N THR A 165 -14.38 19.65 -12.83
CA THR A 165 -14.63 19.07 -11.50
C THR A 165 -13.38 18.46 -10.87
N GLY A 166 -12.35 18.21 -11.69
CA GLY A 166 -11.08 17.65 -11.23
C GLY A 166 -10.30 17.04 -12.39
N TYR A 167 -9.35 16.17 -12.06
CA TYR A 167 -8.55 15.45 -13.03
C TYR A 167 -8.44 13.97 -12.68
N VAL A 168 -8.39 13.12 -13.70
CA VAL A 168 -7.98 11.72 -13.55
C VAL A 168 -6.54 11.59 -14.01
N VAL A 169 -5.67 11.30 -13.07
CA VAL A 169 -4.25 11.05 -13.31
C VAL A 169 -4.02 9.56 -13.49
N THR A 170 -3.49 9.16 -14.65
CA THR A 170 -2.98 7.81 -14.86
C THR A 170 -1.48 7.81 -14.55
N ALA A 171 -1.06 7.05 -13.55
CA ALA A 171 0.34 6.97 -13.13
C ALA A 171 0.77 5.53 -12.83
N ARG A 172 2.05 5.23 -13.07
CA ARG A 172 2.68 3.95 -12.68
C ARG A 172 3.38 4.10 -11.34
N SER A 173 3.10 3.22 -10.40
CA SER A 173 3.86 3.12 -9.14
C SER A 173 5.25 2.53 -9.39
N GLU A 174 6.31 3.16 -8.87
CA GLU A 174 7.66 2.58 -8.91
C GLU A 174 7.80 1.35 -8.00
N LYS A 175 6.95 1.23 -6.96
CA LYS A 175 7.03 0.17 -5.96
C LYS A 175 6.24 -1.08 -6.33
N THR A 176 5.01 -0.92 -6.81
CA THR A 176 4.16 -2.05 -7.23
C THR A 176 4.36 -2.39 -8.70
N ASN A 177 4.92 -1.45 -9.49
CA ASN A 177 5.04 -1.54 -10.95
C ASN A 177 3.68 -1.70 -11.66
N GLU A 178 2.58 -1.29 -11.01
CA GLU A 178 1.24 -1.27 -11.57
C GLU A 178 0.82 0.15 -11.96
N VAL A 179 -0.15 0.23 -12.87
CA VAL A 179 -0.74 1.50 -13.34
C VAL A 179 -2.05 1.74 -12.62
N TYR A 180 -2.18 2.92 -12.01
CA TYR A 180 -3.36 3.34 -11.28
C TYR A 180 -4.01 4.56 -11.94
N SER A 181 -5.33 4.61 -11.87
CA SER A 181 -6.12 5.83 -12.09
C SER A 181 -6.41 6.48 -10.73
N ILE A 182 -6.04 7.76 -10.60
CA ILE A 182 -6.10 8.54 -9.36
C ILE A 182 -6.93 9.79 -9.64
N GLU A 183 -7.96 10.03 -8.81
CA GLU A 183 -8.76 11.25 -8.89
C GLU A 183 -8.05 12.39 -8.12
N VAL A 184 -7.87 13.53 -8.78
CA VAL A 184 -7.33 14.75 -8.20
C VAL A 184 -8.45 15.77 -8.11
N LEU A 185 -8.76 16.17 -6.88
CA LEU A 185 -9.93 17.00 -6.57
C LEU A 185 -9.66 18.49 -6.73
N ASN A 186 -8.38 18.92 -6.68
CA ASN A 186 -8.02 20.31 -6.91
C ASN A 186 -8.16 20.68 -8.39
N VAL A 187 -9.20 21.46 -8.71
CA VAL A 187 -9.46 22.01 -10.05
C VAL A 187 -8.37 22.96 -10.55
N ASN A 188 -7.54 23.50 -9.65
CA ASN A 188 -6.40 24.37 -9.97
C ASN A 188 -5.07 23.61 -9.94
N SER A 189 -5.10 22.28 -9.96
CA SER A 189 -3.88 21.47 -9.92
C SER A 189 -3.00 21.71 -11.14
N GLU A 190 -1.70 21.88 -10.89
CA GLU A 190 -0.69 21.97 -11.96
C GLU A 190 -0.48 20.64 -12.69
N VAL A 191 -1.04 19.53 -12.19
CA VAL A 191 -0.83 18.18 -12.74
C VAL A 191 -1.19 18.09 -14.22
N SER A 192 -2.20 18.85 -14.64
CA SER A 192 -2.67 18.93 -16.03
C SER A 192 -1.64 19.49 -17.02
N THR A 193 -0.65 20.22 -16.52
CA THR A 193 0.40 20.86 -17.33
C THR A 193 1.73 20.11 -17.29
N LEU A 194 1.85 19.08 -16.45
CA LEU A 194 3.08 18.33 -16.27
C LEU A 194 3.36 17.43 -17.47
N ALA A 195 4.63 17.33 -17.87
CA ALA A 195 5.05 16.43 -18.93
C ALA A 195 4.90 14.96 -18.49
N PRO A 196 4.56 14.04 -19.42
CA PRO A 196 4.63 12.60 -19.16
C PRO A 196 5.98 12.20 -18.57
N PHE A 197 5.97 11.15 -17.75
CA PHE A 197 7.09 10.63 -16.98
C PHE A 197 7.61 11.52 -15.85
N THR A 198 6.92 12.62 -15.54
CA THR A 198 7.16 13.39 -14.31
C THR A 198 6.90 12.53 -13.09
N LYS A 199 7.81 12.55 -12.12
CA LYS A 199 7.62 11.89 -10.81
C LYS A 199 6.69 12.72 -9.93
N LEU A 200 5.71 12.06 -9.34
CA LEU A 200 4.67 12.64 -8.50
C LEU A 200 4.63 11.95 -7.13
N LYS A 201 4.17 12.69 -6.13
CA LYS A 201 3.71 12.19 -4.84
C LYS A 201 2.30 12.68 -4.57
N PHE A 202 1.57 11.92 -3.77
CA PHE A 202 0.25 12.34 -3.31
C PHE A 202 0.35 13.52 -2.34
N LYS A 203 -0.61 14.46 -2.45
CA LYS A 203 -0.91 15.46 -1.43
C LYS A 203 -2.30 15.16 -0.85
N THR A 204 -2.37 14.89 0.44
CA THR A 204 -3.62 14.50 1.13
C THR A 204 -4.35 13.33 0.44
N PRO A 205 -3.70 12.15 0.30
CA PRO A 205 -4.33 11.01 -0.36
C PRO A 205 -5.44 10.37 0.47
N THR A 206 -6.42 9.79 -0.23
CA THR A 206 -7.48 8.95 0.33
C THR A 206 -7.62 7.67 -0.49
N ALA A 207 -8.02 6.58 0.17
CA ALA A 207 -8.16 5.28 -0.48
C ALA A 207 -9.35 4.49 0.04
N ARG A 208 -10.07 3.84 -0.87
CA ARG A 208 -11.16 2.93 -0.54
C ARG A 208 -11.03 1.61 -1.29
N LEU A 209 -11.18 0.52 -0.56
CA LEU A 209 -11.21 -0.84 -1.10
C LEU A 209 -12.62 -1.26 -1.42
N PHE A 210 -12.80 -1.93 -2.55
CA PHE A 210 -14.09 -2.49 -2.93
C PHE A 210 -13.91 -3.80 -3.68
N ARG A 211 -14.98 -4.59 -3.69
CA ARG A 211 -15.05 -5.80 -4.49
C ARG A 211 -15.19 -5.41 -5.96
N ASP A 212 -14.22 -5.81 -6.77
CA ASP A 212 -14.33 -5.68 -8.21
C ASP A 212 -15.20 -6.81 -8.77
N SER A 213 -16.35 -6.42 -9.33
CA SER A 213 -17.31 -7.35 -9.96
C SER A 213 -17.24 -7.31 -11.48
N SER A 214 -16.32 -6.53 -12.07
CA SER A 214 -16.18 -6.39 -13.52
C SER A 214 -15.59 -7.63 -14.19
N GLN A 215 -15.02 -8.55 -13.42
CA GLN A 215 -14.43 -9.80 -13.88
C GLN A 215 -15.20 -10.98 -13.26
N SER A 216 -16.05 -11.64 -14.05
CA SER A 216 -16.92 -12.74 -13.59
C SER A 216 -16.17 -13.96 -13.05
N GLU A 217 -14.91 -14.15 -13.44
CA GLU A 217 -14.13 -15.36 -13.12
C GLU A 217 -13.04 -15.14 -12.05
N ASN A 218 -12.73 -13.89 -11.70
CA ASN A 218 -11.71 -13.55 -10.71
C ASN A 218 -12.14 -12.36 -9.87
N VAL A 219 -12.87 -12.62 -8.77
CA VAL A 219 -13.20 -11.59 -7.79
C VAL A 219 -11.89 -11.06 -7.18
N ARG A 220 -11.57 -9.79 -7.45
CA ARG A 220 -10.41 -9.09 -6.93
C ARG A 220 -10.84 -7.98 -5.98
N VAL A 221 -9.92 -7.56 -5.12
CA VAL A 221 -10.09 -6.31 -4.38
C VAL A 221 -9.47 -5.20 -5.22
N SER A 222 -10.27 -4.19 -5.54
CA SER A 222 -9.82 -2.98 -6.20
C SER A 222 -9.71 -1.83 -5.21
N VAL A 223 -8.84 -0.87 -5.52
CA VAL A 223 -8.62 0.35 -4.75
C VAL A 223 -9.04 1.56 -5.58
N SER A 224 -9.93 2.38 -5.01
CA SER A 224 -10.17 3.74 -5.48
C SER A 224 -9.17 4.63 -4.78
N LEU A 225 -8.45 5.42 -5.56
CA LEU A 225 -7.42 6.35 -5.09
C LEU A 225 -7.85 7.75 -5.48
N SER A 226 -7.83 8.65 -4.51
CA SER A 226 -8.02 10.08 -4.76
C SER A 226 -7.07 10.88 -3.90
N ALA A 227 -6.87 12.14 -4.25
CA ALA A 227 -6.04 13.07 -3.51
C ALA A 227 -6.56 14.49 -3.68
N GLU A 228 -6.28 15.36 -2.70
CA GLU A 228 -6.49 16.79 -2.87
C GLU A 228 -5.66 17.29 -4.06
N ASP A 229 -4.38 16.93 -4.12
CA ASP A 229 -3.49 17.26 -5.23
C ASP A 229 -2.39 16.20 -5.42
N MET A 230 -1.56 16.38 -6.45
CA MET A 230 -0.31 15.64 -6.65
C MET A 230 0.85 16.61 -6.85
N GLU A 231 1.94 16.37 -6.12
CA GLU A 231 3.11 17.24 -6.12
C GLU A 231 4.26 16.61 -6.90
N LYS A 232 4.96 17.43 -7.68
CA LYS A 232 6.18 16.99 -8.38
C LYS A 232 7.28 16.66 -7.39
N VAL A 233 7.88 15.47 -7.54
CA VAL A 233 9.07 15.10 -6.79
C VAL A 233 10.27 15.85 -7.37
N SER A 234 10.81 16.77 -6.58
CA SER A 234 12.08 17.43 -6.91
C SER A 234 13.20 16.41 -6.73
N VAL A 235 13.81 15.97 -7.84
CA VAL A 235 15.03 15.16 -7.76
C VAL A 235 16.17 16.11 -7.43
N THR A 236 16.62 16.12 -6.17
CA THR A 236 17.92 16.68 -5.83
C THR A 236 18.96 15.80 -6.49
N ALA A 237 19.46 16.20 -7.66
CA ALA A 237 20.56 15.50 -8.30
C ALA A 237 21.73 15.48 -7.31
N LYS A 238 22.10 14.29 -6.81
CA LYS A 238 23.48 14.10 -6.34
C LYS A 238 24.39 14.48 -7.51
N PRO A 239 25.42 15.32 -7.32
CA PRO A 239 26.37 15.59 -8.38
C PRO A 239 26.90 14.26 -8.89
N GLN A 240 26.83 14.05 -10.21
CA GLN A 240 27.49 12.92 -10.85
C GLN A 240 28.98 12.97 -10.48
N GLU A 241 29.49 11.90 -9.86
CA GLU A 241 30.93 11.65 -9.85
C GLU A 241 31.40 11.66 -11.31
N THR A 242 32.26 12.62 -11.64
CA THR A 242 32.94 12.71 -12.92
C THR A 242 33.56 11.37 -13.29
N ALA A 243 33.22 10.88 -14.47
CA ALA A 243 33.77 9.65 -15.03
C ALA A 243 35.32 9.63 -14.99
N PRO A 244 35.96 8.48 -14.76
CA PRO A 244 37.42 8.39 -14.77
C PRO A 244 37.95 8.69 -16.17
N LYS A 245 39.01 9.50 -16.26
CA LYS A 245 39.75 9.73 -17.52
C LYS A 245 40.21 8.40 -18.14
N PRO A 246 40.23 8.29 -19.48
CA PRO A 246 40.77 7.10 -20.13
C PRO A 246 42.26 6.94 -19.82
N GLN A 247 42.65 5.76 -19.34
CA GLN A 247 44.03 5.32 -19.29
C GLN A 247 44.53 5.03 -20.71
N ASN A 248 45.66 5.63 -21.08
CA ASN A 248 46.41 5.32 -22.29
C ASN A 248 46.64 3.80 -22.40
N GLN A 249 46.19 3.19 -23.50
CA GLN A 249 46.64 1.87 -23.90
C GLN A 249 48.03 1.99 -24.54
N ASP A 250 49.03 1.47 -23.84
CA ASP A 250 50.33 1.17 -24.43
C ASP A 250 50.18 0.08 -25.50
N SER A 251 50.87 0.32 -26.61
CA SER A 251 50.86 -0.50 -27.81
C SER A 251 51.55 -1.84 -27.57
N ASN A 252 50.83 -2.95 -27.72
CA ASN A 252 51.45 -4.27 -27.81
C ASN A 252 51.40 -4.79 -29.25
N LYS A 253 52.59 -4.88 -29.84
CA LYS A 253 52.88 -5.44 -31.16
C LYS A 253 52.34 -6.86 -31.29
N GLN A 254 51.54 -7.13 -32.32
CA GLN A 254 51.41 -8.47 -32.90
C GLN A 254 51.78 -8.42 -34.38
N LYS A 255 52.77 -9.25 -34.71
CA LYS A 255 53.31 -9.51 -36.04
C LYS A 255 52.21 -9.99 -36.98
N SER A 256 52.06 -9.33 -38.12
CA SER A 256 51.51 -9.94 -39.33
C SER A 256 52.48 -10.98 -39.86
N ASN A 257 51.97 -12.16 -40.19
CA ASN A 257 52.50 -12.99 -41.26
C ASN A 257 51.31 -13.33 -42.16
N ASN A 258 51.33 -12.85 -43.41
CA ASN A 258 50.54 -13.42 -44.50
C ASN A 258 51.48 -13.60 -45.72
N GLU A 259 51.63 -14.88 -46.09
CA GLU A 259 51.66 -15.48 -47.43
C GLU A 259 52.33 -14.77 -48.62
N ASN A 260 53.30 -15.47 -49.24
CA ASN A 260 53.31 -15.96 -50.64
C ASN A 260 54.70 -15.95 -51.30
N LYS A 261 55.25 -17.15 -51.51
CA LYS A 261 55.78 -17.64 -52.78
C LYS A 261 55.78 -19.16 -52.80
#